data_AF-A0A0R1GVA0-F1
#
_entry.id   AF-A0A0R1GVA0-F1
#
_cell.length_a   1.000
_cell.length_b   1.000
_cell.length_c   1.000
_cell.angle_alpha   90.00
_cell.angle_beta   90.00
_cell.angle_gamma   90.00
#
_symmetry.space_group_name_H-M   'P 1'
#
loop_
_entity.id
_entity.type
_entity.pdbx_description
1 polymer ?
#
loop_
_entity_poly.entity_id
_entity_poly.type
_entity_poly.pdbx_seq_one_letter_code
_entity_poly.pdbx_strand_id
1 'polypeptide(L)'
;MNYYNLDAIISVGYRVNSIQATEFRKWATKTLNEYMIKGFVLDDERLKQGSNLLNQDYFDELLERVRSILASERRIWQKITDIFQEISSDYDKNSPITRNFYATVQNKFHYAISGHTGSEIIYNKANKDQPHMGLTTWKNAPDGRILKSDAMVAKNYLTEPQIKSLERNVSGYFDYVEDLLERRHNFTMQDFVTSINQY
;
A
#
# COMPACT_ATOMS: atom_id res chain seq x y z
N MET A 1 -34.88 -21.09 -7.49
CA MET A 1 -33.89 -20.22 -6.80
C MET A 1 -34.20 -18.79 -7.16
N ASN A 2 -34.77 -18.03 -6.23
CA ASN A 2 -35.14 -16.63 -6.44
C ASN A 2 -33.87 -15.77 -6.33
N TYR A 3 -33.25 -15.46 -7.46
CA TYR A 3 -32.15 -14.50 -7.49
C TYR A 3 -32.73 -13.09 -7.37
N TYR A 4 -32.48 -12.42 -6.25
CA TYR A 4 -32.76 -11.00 -6.16
C TYR A 4 -31.74 -10.24 -7.02
N ASN A 5 -32.22 -9.56 -8.05
CA ASN A 5 -31.38 -8.75 -8.93
C ASN A 5 -30.99 -7.44 -8.22
N LEU A 6 -29.69 -7.12 -8.19
CA LEU A 6 -29.16 -5.94 -7.51
C LEU A 6 -29.74 -4.64 -8.07
N ASP A 7 -29.82 -4.50 -9.39
CA ASP A 7 -30.37 -3.31 -10.04
C ASP A 7 -31.85 -3.11 -9.71
N ALA A 8 -32.59 -4.20 -9.60
CA ALA A 8 -33.99 -4.19 -9.16
C ALA A 8 -34.10 -3.75 -7.69
N ILE A 9 -33.24 -4.27 -6.80
CA ILE A 9 -33.20 -3.87 -5.38
C ILE A 9 -32.88 -2.39 -5.24
N ILE A 10 -31.86 -1.89 -5.96
CA ILE A 10 -31.47 -0.48 -5.94
C ILE A 10 -32.63 0.38 -6.48
N SER A 11 -33.19 0.00 -7.63
CA SER A 11 -34.27 0.76 -8.28
C SER A 11 -35.52 0.85 -7.42
N VAL A 12 -35.93 -0.24 -6.78
CA VAL A 12 -37.11 -0.29 -5.90
C VAL A 12 -36.79 0.43 -4.59
N GLY A 13 -35.64 0.15 -3.96
CA GLY A 13 -35.25 0.68 -2.66
C GLY A 13 -35.15 2.21 -2.59
N TYR A 14 -34.85 2.87 -3.71
CA TYR A 14 -34.87 4.34 -3.78
C TYR A 14 -36.23 4.95 -4.14
N ARG A 15 -37.14 4.18 -4.75
CA ARG A 15 -38.40 4.70 -5.33
C ARG A 15 -39.64 4.44 -4.47
N VAL A 16 -39.66 3.37 -3.68
CA VAL A 16 -40.86 3.00 -2.90
C VAL A 16 -40.84 3.57 -1.49
N ASN A 17 -42.02 3.89 -0.95
CA ASN A 17 -42.18 4.38 0.41
C ASN A 17 -42.61 3.24 1.35
N SER A 18 -41.69 2.33 1.64
CA SER A 18 -41.85 1.30 2.67
C SER A 18 -40.85 1.49 3.83
N ILE A 19 -41.09 0.80 4.93
CA ILE A 19 -40.15 0.76 6.07
C ILE A 19 -38.80 0.17 5.60
N GLN A 20 -38.84 -0.90 4.81
CA GLN A 20 -37.66 -1.56 4.25
C GLN A 20 -36.88 -0.63 3.31
N ALA A 21 -37.56 0.15 2.47
CA ALA A 21 -36.93 1.13 1.59
C ALA A 21 -36.31 2.31 2.37
N THR A 22 -36.90 2.68 3.51
CA THR A 22 -36.32 3.67 4.41
C THR A 22 -35.03 3.15 5.06
N GLU A 23 -35.01 1.91 5.54
CA GLU A 23 -33.79 1.29 6.08
C GLU A 23 -32.70 1.11 5.02
N PHE A 24 -33.08 0.69 3.80
CA PHE A 24 -32.16 0.63 2.66
C PHE A 24 -31.54 1.99 2.35
N ARG A 25 -32.34 3.07 2.30
CA ARG A 25 -31.83 4.42 2.05
C ARG A 25 -30.90 4.91 3.14
N LYS A 26 -31.17 4.62 4.42
CA LYS A 26 -30.26 4.93 5.52
C LYS A 26 -28.93 4.20 5.36
N TRP A 27 -28.99 2.89 5.10
CA TRP A 27 -27.81 2.07 4.84
C TRP A 27 -27.02 2.59 3.64
N ALA A 28 -27.65 2.78 2.49
CA ALA A 28 -26.98 3.22 1.26
C ALA A 28 -26.38 4.62 1.41
N THR A 29 -27.08 5.55 2.08
CA THR A 29 -26.54 6.88 2.37
C THR A 29 -25.32 6.80 3.29
N LYS A 30 -25.35 5.95 4.33
CA LYS A 30 -24.19 5.73 5.21
C LYS A 30 -23.01 5.17 4.41
N THR A 31 -23.24 4.14 3.61
CA THR A 31 -22.23 3.49 2.76
C THR A 31 -21.61 4.47 1.76
N LEU A 32 -22.42 5.25 1.05
CA LEU A 32 -21.94 6.25 0.10
C LEU A 32 -21.16 7.37 0.79
N ASN A 33 -21.66 7.88 1.92
CA ASN A 33 -20.93 8.90 2.70
C ASN A 33 -19.58 8.38 3.18
N GLU A 34 -19.53 7.14 3.68
CA GLU A 34 -18.28 6.51 4.07
C GLU A 34 -17.29 6.40 2.91
N TYR A 35 -17.76 5.93 1.74
CA TYR A 35 -16.94 5.88 0.54
C TYR A 35 -16.45 7.27 0.11
N MET A 36 -17.30 8.28 0.12
CA MET A 36 -16.93 9.65 -0.28
C MET A 36 -15.89 10.28 0.66
N ILE A 37 -15.93 9.97 1.95
CA ILE A 37 -15.01 10.53 2.95
C ILE A 37 -13.70 9.73 3.00
N LYS A 38 -13.78 8.40 3.08
CA LYS A 38 -12.62 7.52 3.31
C LYS A 38 -12.00 6.97 2.03
N GLY A 39 -12.76 6.90 0.93
CA GLY A 39 -12.36 6.29 -0.33
C GLY A 39 -12.55 4.76 -0.40
N PHE A 40 -13.11 4.13 0.65
CA PHE A 40 -13.38 2.69 0.71
C PHE A 40 -14.55 2.37 1.65
N VAL A 41 -15.14 1.19 1.50
CA VAL A 41 -16.17 0.62 2.40
C VAL A 41 -15.81 -0.84 2.65
N LEU A 42 -15.85 -1.27 3.91
CA LEU A 42 -15.62 -2.66 4.31
C LEU A 42 -16.75 -3.14 5.25
N ASP A 43 -17.08 -4.42 5.14
CA ASP A 43 -17.99 -5.09 6.08
C ASP A 43 -17.14 -5.92 7.07
N ASP A 44 -16.71 -5.24 8.14
CA ASP A 44 -15.76 -5.81 9.12
C ASP A 44 -16.29 -7.07 9.80
N GLU A 45 -17.58 -7.12 10.10
CA GLU A 45 -18.19 -8.27 10.76
C GLU A 45 -18.21 -9.48 9.84
N ARG A 46 -18.55 -9.29 8.56
CA ARG A 46 -18.53 -10.36 7.58
C ARG A 46 -17.11 -10.85 7.27
N LEU A 47 -16.12 -9.95 7.28
CA LEU A 47 -14.71 -10.28 7.13
C LEU A 47 -14.17 -11.12 8.32
N LYS A 48 -14.50 -10.74 9.56
CA LYS A 48 -14.06 -11.44 10.78
C LYS A 48 -14.69 -12.82 10.94
N GLN A 49 -15.96 -12.97 10.57
CA GLN A 49 -16.72 -14.20 10.78
C GLN A 49 -16.40 -15.28 9.75
N GLY A 50 -15.58 -14.98 8.72
CA GLY A 50 -15.16 -15.97 7.72
C GLY A 50 -16.36 -16.68 7.09
N SER A 51 -17.38 -15.92 6.67
CA SER A 51 -18.59 -16.53 6.12
C SER A 51 -18.23 -17.39 4.90
N ASN A 52 -18.79 -18.60 4.78
CA ASN A 52 -18.72 -19.46 3.57
C ASN A 52 -19.21 -18.76 2.27
N LEU A 53 -19.65 -17.50 2.37
CA LEU A 53 -20.10 -16.62 1.29
C LEU A 53 -19.00 -15.69 0.76
N LEU A 54 -17.88 -15.54 1.48
CA LEU A 54 -16.68 -14.87 0.99
C LEU A 54 -15.70 -15.98 0.62
N ASN A 55 -15.47 -16.19 -0.68
CA ASN A 55 -14.41 -17.09 -1.13
C ASN A 55 -13.09 -16.62 -0.50
N GLN A 56 -12.19 -17.56 -0.14
CA GLN A 56 -10.83 -17.23 0.34
C GLN A 56 -10.16 -16.18 -0.57
N ASP A 57 -10.43 -16.28 -1.88
CA ASP A 57 -10.02 -15.32 -2.92
C ASP A 57 -10.32 -13.85 -2.60
N TYR A 58 -11.45 -13.51 -1.96
CA TYR A 58 -11.81 -12.11 -1.67
C TYR A 58 -10.94 -11.52 -0.54
N PHE A 59 -10.68 -12.32 0.49
CA PHE A 59 -9.79 -11.87 1.57
C PHE A 59 -8.36 -11.72 1.06
N ASP A 60 -7.91 -12.66 0.23
CA ASP A 60 -6.59 -12.61 -0.40
C ASP A 60 -6.48 -11.40 -1.35
N GLU A 61 -7.50 -11.10 -2.16
CA GLU A 61 -7.54 -9.90 -3.02
C GLU A 61 -7.51 -8.62 -2.17
N LEU A 62 -8.29 -8.55 -1.09
CA LEU A 62 -8.29 -7.40 -0.19
C LEU A 62 -6.91 -7.19 0.43
N LEU A 63 -6.28 -8.26 0.90
CA LEU A 63 -4.94 -8.23 1.48
C LEU A 63 -3.89 -7.78 0.44
N GLU A 64 -3.97 -8.27 -0.79
CA GLU A 64 -3.12 -7.85 -1.90
C GLU A 64 -3.36 -6.38 -2.27
N ARG A 65 -4.61 -5.90 -2.29
CA ARG A 65 -4.91 -4.47 -2.49
C ARG A 65 -4.32 -3.61 -1.38
N VAL A 66 -4.51 -3.96 -0.12
CA VAL A 66 -3.95 -3.23 1.02
C VAL A 66 -2.43 -3.20 0.92
N ARG A 67 -1.79 -4.35 0.64
CA ARG A 67 -0.34 -4.42 0.41
C ARG A 67 0.11 -3.58 -0.76
N SER A 68 -0.61 -3.53 -1.87
CA SER A 68 -0.27 -2.71 -3.04
C SER A 68 -0.42 -1.22 -2.78
N ILE A 69 -1.43 -0.81 -2.00
CA ILE A 69 -1.66 0.57 -1.57
C ILE A 69 -0.57 0.99 -0.60
N LEU A 70 -0.26 0.13 0.37
CA LEU A 70 0.88 0.33 1.26
C LEU A 70 2.14 0.42 0.42
N ALA A 71 2.44 -0.54 -0.46
CA ALA A 71 3.52 -0.56 -1.45
C ALA A 71 3.52 0.59 -2.48
N SER A 72 2.60 1.55 -2.39
CA SER A 72 2.74 2.80 -3.13
C SER A 72 3.96 3.53 -2.59
N GLU A 73 5.07 3.43 -3.33
CA GLU A 73 6.41 3.84 -2.88
C GLU A 73 6.40 5.18 -2.14
N ARG A 74 5.67 6.17 -2.67
CA ARG A 74 5.61 7.50 -2.08
C ARG A 74 5.06 7.51 -0.64
N ARG A 75 3.93 6.86 -0.37
CA ARG A 75 3.30 6.93 0.96
C ARG A 75 4.08 6.16 2.01
N ILE A 76 4.74 5.06 1.62
CA ILE A 76 5.62 4.30 2.50
C ILE A 76 6.77 5.15 2.97
N TRP A 77 7.52 5.71 2.01
CA TRP A 77 8.74 6.42 2.35
C TRP A 77 8.41 7.61 3.23
N GLN A 78 7.32 8.31 2.94
CA GLN A 78 6.79 9.36 3.82
C GLN A 78 6.51 8.82 5.23
N LYS A 79 5.76 7.71 5.36
CA LYS A 79 5.42 7.16 6.68
C LYS A 79 6.65 6.69 7.46
N ILE A 80 7.64 6.06 6.80
CA ILE A 80 8.90 5.67 7.45
C ILE A 80 9.68 6.89 7.91
N THR A 81 9.74 7.96 7.10
CA THR A 81 10.41 9.20 7.50
C THR A 81 9.68 9.92 8.63
N ASP A 82 8.35 9.85 8.67
CA ASP A 82 7.53 10.41 9.75
C ASP A 82 7.79 9.66 11.05
N ILE A 83 7.80 8.32 11.04
CA ILE A 83 8.09 7.52 12.23
C ILE A 83 9.52 7.79 12.73
N PHE A 84 10.51 7.84 11.84
CA PHE A 84 11.88 8.19 12.22
C PHE A 84 11.94 9.53 12.96
N GLN A 85 11.18 10.52 12.51
CA GLN A 85 11.09 11.82 13.19
C GLN A 85 10.33 11.74 14.53
N GLU A 86 9.24 10.99 14.59
CA GLU A 86 8.38 10.90 15.79
C GLU A 86 9.04 10.15 16.96
N ILE A 87 9.86 9.14 16.67
CA ILE A 87 10.35 8.22 17.70
C ILE A 87 11.82 8.42 18.07
N SER A 88 12.56 9.17 17.24
CA SER A 88 13.95 9.53 17.56
C SER A 88 13.95 10.68 18.57
N SER A 89 14.34 10.37 19.80
CA SER A 89 14.43 11.32 20.92
C SER A 89 15.41 12.47 20.68
N ASP A 90 16.44 12.24 19.87
CA ASP A 90 17.48 13.20 19.48
C ASP A 90 17.33 13.69 18.03
N TYR A 91 16.13 13.60 17.44
CA TYR A 91 15.88 13.95 16.05
C TYR A 91 16.43 15.35 15.69
N ASP A 92 17.30 15.38 14.68
CA ASP A 92 17.77 16.61 14.05
C ASP A 92 17.72 16.49 12.52
N LYS A 93 16.88 17.32 11.90
CA LYS A 93 16.74 17.41 10.43
C LYS A 93 18.05 17.78 9.71
N ASN A 94 18.97 18.46 10.40
CA ASN A 94 20.25 18.89 9.83
C ASN A 94 21.38 17.88 10.04
N SER A 95 21.15 16.86 10.88
CA SER A 95 22.13 15.84 11.18
C SER A 95 22.52 15.06 9.92
N PRO A 96 23.81 14.69 9.77
CA PRO A 96 24.25 13.74 8.74
C PRO A 96 23.48 12.41 8.80
N ILE A 97 23.04 11.98 9.99
CA ILE A 97 22.28 10.73 10.19
C ILE A 97 20.94 10.82 9.45
N THR A 98 20.16 11.88 9.67
CA THR A 98 18.87 12.10 9.00
C THR A 98 19.01 12.18 7.48
N ARG A 99 20.01 12.92 6.99
CA ARG A 99 20.27 13.04 5.54
C ARG A 99 20.61 11.69 4.92
N ASN A 100 21.51 10.93 5.56
CA ASN A 100 21.89 9.61 5.09
C ASN A 100 20.72 8.63 5.16
N PHE A 101 19.92 8.68 6.23
CA PHE A 101 18.74 7.84 6.39
C PHE A 101 17.73 8.08 5.26
N TYR A 102 17.33 9.33 5.02
CA TYR A 102 16.39 9.67 3.94
C TYR A 102 16.93 9.32 2.55
N ALA A 103 18.24 9.43 2.34
CA ALA A 103 18.87 9.07 1.07
C ALA A 103 18.99 7.55 0.85
N THR A 104 19.05 6.74 1.91
CA THR A 104 19.39 5.31 1.81
C THR A 104 18.25 4.36 2.13
N VAL A 105 17.23 4.79 2.89
CA VAL A 105 16.16 3.89 3.35
C VAL A 105 15.47 3.18 2.19
N GLN A 106 15.09 3.90 1.12
CA GLN A 106 14.49 3.31 -0.07
C GLN A 106 15.43 2.29 -0.75
N ASN A 107 16.73 2.60 -0.82
CA ASN A 107 17.71 1.71 -1.44
C ASN A 107 17.90 0.41 -0.67
N LYS A 108 17.74 0.42 0.66
CA LYS A 108 17.83 -0.80 1.48
C LYS A 108 16.74 -1.80 1.11
N PHE A 109 15.49 -1.35 0.98
CA PHE A 109 14.38 -2.22 0.58
C PHE A 109 14.54 -2.76 -0.84
N HIS A 110 14.98 -1.91 -1.79
CA HIS A 110 15.27 -2.36 -3.17
C HIS A 110 16.40 -3.40 -3.19
N TYR A 111 17.45 -3.18 -2.41
CA TYR A 111 18.58 -4.09 -2.34
C TYR A 111 18.20 -5.44 -1.72
N ALA A 112 17.38 -5.44 -0.66
CA ALA A 112 16.91 -6.66 -0.01
C ALA A 112 16.13 -7.60 -0.96
N ILE A 113 15.40 -7.05 -1.95
CA ILE A 113 14.60 -7.86 -2.89
C ILE A 113 15.33 -8.21 -4.19
N SER A 114 16.33 -7.42 -4.59
CA SER A 114 16.88 -7.47 -5.95
C SER A 114 18.40 -7.51 -6.02
N GLY A 115 19.10 -7.30 -4.90
CA GLY A 115 20.55 -7.12 -4.86
C GLY A 115 21.03 -5.81 -5.49
N HIS A 116 20.11 -4.88 -5.79
CA HIS A 116 20.39 -3.63 -6.46
C HIS A 116 19.66 -2.46 -5.79
N THR A 117 20.30 -1.30 -5.77
CA THR A 117 19.67 -0.02 -5.40
C THR A 117 18.64 0.39 -6.45
N GLY A 118 17.76 1.34 -6.11
CA GLY A 118 16.75 1.84 -7.06
C GLY A 118 17.39 2.38 -8.35
N SER A 119 18.51 3.09 -8.22
CA SER A 119 19.27 3.63 -9.36
C SER A 119 19.91 2.53 -10.20
N GLU A 120 20.46 1.48 -9.59
CA GLU A 120 21.05 0.34 -10.31
C GLU A 120 19.98 -0.48 -11.03
N ILE A 121 18.79 -0.66 -10.44
CA ILE A 121 17.65 -1.30 -11.11
C ILE A 121 17.33 -0.55 -12.39
N ILE A 122 17.14 0.77 -12.31
CA ILE A 122 16.83 1.59 -13.48
C ILE A 122 17.98 1.52 -14.50
N TYR A 123 19.22 1.67 -14.06
CA TYR A 123 20.38 1.63 -14.95
C TYR A 123 20.51 0.30 -15.70
N ASN A 124 20.29 -0.83 -15.02
CA ASN A 124 20.44 -2.15 -15.59
C ASN A 124 19.24 -2.59 -16.45
N LYS A 125 18.02 -2.11 -16.12
CA LYS A 125 16.78 -2.59 -16.74
C LYS A 125 16.21 -1.64 -17.80
N ALA A 126 16.48 -0.34 -17.70
CA ALA A 126 15.97 0.63 -18.67
C ALA A 126 16.66 0.43 -20.02
N ASN A 127 15.94 -0.13 -20.98
CA ASN A 127 16.49 -0.47 -22.29
C ASN A 127 15.53 -0.03 -23.40
N LYS A 128 15.94 0.95 -24.21
CA LYS A 128 15.16 1.47 -25.34
C LYS A 128 14.80 0.41 -26.39
N ASP A 129 15.58 -0.67 -26.47
CA ASP A 129 15.41 -1.74 -27.46
C ASP A 129 14.42 -2.80 -26.97
N GLN A 130 13.97 -2.74 -25.71
CA GLN A 130 12.94 -3.61 -25.15
C GLN A 130 11.54 -2.96 -25.25
N PRO A 131 10.48 -3.78 -25.34
CA PRO A 131 9.10 -3.29 -25.19
C PRO A 131 8.96 -2.44 -23.92
N HIS A 132 8.26 -1.32 -24.03
CA HIS A 132 8.02 -0.41 -22.91
C HIS A 132 9.28 0.04 -22.16
N MET A 133 10.45 0.10 -22.82
CA MET A 133 11.74 0.44 -22.20
C MET A 133 12.19 -0.57 -21.11
N GLY A 134 11.62 -1.78 -21.07
CA GLY A 134 11.86 -2.78 -20.01
C GLY A 134 10.98 -2.60 -18.77
N LEU A 135 10.01 -1.66 -18.79
CA LEU A 135 9.01 -1.53 -17.73
C LEU A 135 8.09 -2.76 -17.72
N THR A 136 7.85 -3.29 -16.52
CA THR A 136 6.89 -4.38 -16.26
C THR A 136 5.52 -3.85 -15.89
N THR A 137 5.45 -2.65 -15.33
CA THR A 137 4.21 -1.96 -14.94
C THR A 137 4.42 -0.44 -14.93
N TRP A 138 3.33 0.33 -15.02
CA TRP A 138 3.30 1.79 -14.90
C TRP A 138 1.89 2.23 -14.52
N LYS A 139 1.70 3.52 -14.22
CA LYS A 139 0.45 4.05 -13.65
C LYS A 139 -0.83 3.65 -14.40
N ASN A 140 -0.76 3.52 -15.72
CA ASN A 140 -1.91 3.18 -16.57
C ASN A 140 -1.67 1.89 -17.38
N ALA A 141 -0.80 0.99 -16.91
CA ALA A 141 -0.55 -0.27 -17.59
C ALA A 141 -1.83 -1.14 -17.70
N PRO A 142 -1.95 -2.00 -18.74
CA PRO A 142 -1.00 -2.19 -19.85
C PRO A 142 -1.27 -1.27 -21.06
N ASP A 143 -2.45 -0.64 -21.15
CA ASP A 143 -2.89 0.04 -22.39
C ASP A 143 -2.65 1.56 -22.38
N GLY A 144 -2.28 2.13 -21.23
CA GLY A 144 -2.10 3.57 -21.08
C GLY A 144 -0.71 4.07 -21.46
N ARG A 145 -0.63 5.37 -21.73
CA ARG A 145 0.63 6.03 -22.12
C ARG A 145 1.67 5.98 -20.99
N ILE A 146 2.91 5.61 -21.35
CA ILE A 146 4.08 5.69 -20.48
C ILE A 146 4.55 7.14 -20.39
N LEU A 147 4.74 7.63 -19.17
CA LEU A 147 5.28 8.95 -18.90
C LEU A 147 6.77 8.86 -18.55
N LYS A 148 7.51 9.96 -18.76
CA LYS A 148 8.93 10.04 -18.34
C LYS A 148 9.09 9.78 -16.85
N SER A 149 8.13 10.21 -16.03
CA SER A 149 8.13 9.94 -14.59
C SER A 149 8.06 8.44 -14.28
N ASP A 150 7.37 7.64 -15.11
CA ASP A 150 7.26 6.19 -14.89
C ASP A 150 8.61 5.49 -15.10
N ALA A 151 9.42 5.99 -16.05
CA ALA A 151 10.76 5.47 -16.31
C ALA A 151 11.78 5.76 -15.19
N MET A 152 11.46 6.70 -14.29
CA MET A 152 12.31 7.07 -13.14
C MET A 152 11.97 6.29 -11.86
N VAL A 153 10.95 5.43 -11.90
CA VAL A 153 10.48 4.66 -10.74
C VAL A 153 11.05 3.25 -10.81
N ALA A 154 11.89 2.88 -9.85
CA ALA A 154 12.56 1.58 -9.84
C ALA A 154 11.59 0.40 -9.74
N LYS A 155 10.52 0.52 -8.95
CA LYS A 155 9.44 -0.49 -8.86
C LYS A 155 8.85 -0.88 -10.21
N ASN A 156 8.79 0.05 -11.17
CA ASN A 156 8.21 -0.21 -12.49
C ASN A 156 9.04 -1.15 -13.36
N TYR A 157 10.27 -1.49 -12.96
CA TYR A 157 11.14 -2.47 -13.64
C TYR A 157 11.22 -3.81 -12.88
N LEU A 158 10.51 -3.94 -11.75
CA LEU A 158 10.49 -5.15 -10.94
C LEU A 158 9.46 -6.13 -11.49
N THR A 159 9.81 -7.41 -11.45
CA THR A 159 8.86 -8.49 -11.78
C THR A 159 7.78 -8.61 -10.70
N GLU A 160 6.63 -9.21 -11.03
CA GLU A 160 5.54 -9.42 -10.07
C GLU A 160 6.00 -10.13 -8.76
N PRO A 161 6.84 -11.19 -8.80
CA PRO A 161 7.36 -11.80 -7.57
C PRO A 161 8.23 -10.83 -6.75
N GLN A 162 9.04 -10.00 -7.41
CA GLN A 162 9.87 -9.00 -6.74
C GLN A 162 9.03 -7.90 -6.09
N ILE A 163 7.96 -7.47 -6.77
CA ILE A 163 6.98 -6.54 -6.19
C ILE A 163 6.39 -7.18 -4.95
N LYS A 164 5.83 -8.39 -5.03
CA LYS A 164 5.24 -9.09 -3.87
C LYS A 164 6.23 -9.23 -2.69
N SER A 165 7.50 -9.53 -2.97
CA SER A 165 8.55 -9.54 -1.94
C SER A 165 8.80 -8.16 -1.34
N LEU A 166 8.79 -7.09 -2.14
CA LEU A 166 8.91 -5.72 -1.66
C LEU A 166 7.76 -5.35 -0.73
N GLU A 167 6.52 -5.66 -1.12
CA GLU A 167 5.34 -5.33 -0.30
C GLU A 167 5.39 -6.09 1.04
N ARG A 168 5.81 -7.36 1.01
CA ARG A 168 5.99 -8.17 2.24
C ARG A 168 7.08 -7.62 3.15
N ASN A 169 8.25 -7.26 2.61
CA ASN A 169 9.35 -6.70 3.39
C ASN A 169 8.96 -5.36 4.02
N VAL A 170 8.24 -4.52 3.29
CA VAL A 170 7.75 -3.24 3.82
C VAL A 170 6.72 -3.47 4.92
N SER A 171 5.73 -4.33 4.70
CA SER A 171 4.74 -4.66 5.74
C SER A 171 5.40 -5.21 7.01
N GLY A 172 6.29 -6.20 6.87
CA GLY A 172 6.98 -6.77 8.02
C GLY A 172 7.87 -5.78 8.77
N TYR A 173 8.42 -4.79 8.06
CA TYR A 173 9.14 -3.69 8.69
C TYR A 173 8.22 -2.77 9.51
N PHE A 174 7.01 -2.47 9.02
CA PHE A 174 6.04 -1.71 9.80
C PHE A 174 5.61 -2.47 11.06
N ASP A 175 5.34 -3.77 10.95
CA ASP A 175 5.01 -4.60 12.12
C ASP A 175 6.15 -4.57 13.16
N TYR A 176 7.40 -4.64 12.70
CA TYR A 176 8.57 -4.51 13.56
C TYR A 176 8.64 -3.14 14.25
N VAL A 177 8.46 -2.05 13.51
CA VAL A 177 8.49 -0.69 14.05
C VAL A 177 7.34 -0.44 15.02
N GLU A 178 6.15 -1.00 14.78
CA GLU A 178 5.01 -0.95 15.70
C GLU A 178 5.32 -1.68 17.01
N ASP A 179 5.94 -2.86 16.98
CA ASP A 179 6.39 -3.57 18.19
C ASP A 179 7.43 -2.75 18.98
N LEU A 180 8.36 -2.06 18.29
CA LEU A 180 9.31 -1.16 18.94
C LEU A 180 8.62 0.03 19.63
N LEU A 181 7.59 0.58 18.99
CA LEU A 181 6.77 1.68 19.50
C LEU A 181 5.99 1.29 20.76
N GLU A 182 5.34 0.13 20.74
CA GLU A 182 4.54 -0.37 21.88
C GLU A 182 5.40 -0.59 23.12
N ARG A 183 6.66 -0.98 22.95
CA ARG A 183 7.61 -1.21 24.05
C ARG A 183 8.12 0.07 24.72
N ARG A 184 7.66 1.26 24.30
CA ARG A 184 8.00 2.59 24.86
C ARG A 184 9.50 2.82 25.10
N HIS A 185 10.35 2.29 24.23
CA HIS A 185 11.75 2.66 24.23
C HIS A 185 11.94 3.97 23.48
N ASN A 186 12.53 4.97 24.13
CA ASN A 186 13.03 6.14 23.41
C ASN A 186 14.20 5.69 22.53
N PHE A 187 14.06 5.79 21.21
CA PHE A 187 15.15 5.49 20.29
C PHE A 187 15.99 6.74 20.06
N THR A 188 17.30 6.59 19.87
CA THR A 188 18.07 7.61 19.18
C THR A 188 17.95 7.42 17.66
N MET A 189 18.27 8.44 16.87
CA MET A 189 18.36 8.34 15.41
C MET A 189 19.29 7.20 15.00
N GLN A 190 20.39 6.98 15.75
CA GLN A 190 21.34 5.91 15.47
C GLN A 190 20.76 4.51 15.77
N ASP A 191 20.01 4.36 16.86
CA ASP A 191 19.35 3.10 17.19
C ASP A 191 18.32 2.74 16.11
N PHE A 192 17.56 3.71 15.63
CA PHE A 192 16.60 3.51 14.54
C PHE A 192 17.27 3.12 13.22
N VAL A 193 18.37 3.79 12.84
CA VAL A 193 19.12 3.43 11.64
C VAL A 193 19.70 2.01 11.75
N THR A 194 20.14 1.63 12.95
CA THR A 194 20.69 0.30 13.22
C THR A 194 19.62 -0.78 13.14
N SER A 195 18.40 -0.49 13.63
CA SER A 195 17.27 -1.41 13.56
C SER A 195 16.88 -1.75 12.12
N ILE A 196 16.93 -0.77 11.20
CA ILE A 196 16.73 -1.02 9.76
C ILE A 196 17.81 -1.95 9.20
N ASN A 197 19.06 -1.83 9.63
CA ASN A 197 20.14 -2.64 9.07
C ASN A 197 20.12 -4.10 9.51
N GLN A 198 19.42 -4.41 10.59
CA GLN A 198 19.31 -5.75 11.15
C GLN A 198 18.13 -6.55 10.58
N TYR A 199 17.24 -5.89 9.84
CA TYR A 199 16.08 -6.47 9.17
C TYR A 199 16.36 -6.69 7.68
#